data_AF-A0A7L1IRZ6-F1
#
_entry.id   AF-A0A7L1IRZ6-F1
#
_cell.length_a   1.000
_cell.length_b   1.000
_cell.length_c   1.000
_cell.angle_alpha   90.00
_cell.angle_beta   90.00
_cell.angle_gamma   90.00
#
_symmetry.space_group_name_H-M   'P 1'
#
loop_
_entity.id
_entity.type
_entity.pdbx_description
1 polymer ?
#
loop_
_entity_poly.entity_id
_entity_poly.type
_entity_poly.pdbx_seq_one_letter_code
_entity_poly.pdbx_strand_id
1 'polypeptide(L)'
;SWSDHGLFFLTAAVTGQVALEQHIRELAVREGDGVTFQCSMSGDSMSSYYMFWCWQGPRGFLEWICQGENAYGEGFQGHFKASVESSQNRFTL
;
A
#
# COMPACT_ATOMS: atom_id res chain seq x y z
N SER A 1 -6.63 -49.98 10.59
CA SER A 1 -7.57 -48.93 10.16
C SER A 1 -7.92 -48.11 11.39
N TRP A 2 -7.28 -46.97 11.58
CA TRP A 2 -7.50 -46.04 12.69
C TRP A 2 -7.49 -44.63 12.11
N SER A 3 -8.52 -43.87 12.47
CA SER A 3 -9.08 -42.73 11.75
C SER A 3 -8.40 -41.41 12.12
N ASP A 4 -8.27 -40.54 11.11
CA ASP A 4 -8.08 -39.08 11.12
C ASP A 4 -7.64 -38.40 12.42
N HIS A 5 -6.34 -38.08 12.49
CA HIS A 5 -5.84 -36.99 13.31
C HIS A 5 -5.95 -35.68 12.53
N GLY A 6 -7.11 -35.04 12.61
CA GLY A 6 -7.33 -33.68 12.13
C GLY A 6 -6.37 -32.72 12.82
N LEU A 7 -5.34 -32.29 12.10
CA LEU A 7 -4.32 -31.35 12.55
C LEU A 7 -4.95 -29.94 12.57
N PHE A 8 -5.57 -29.57 13.69
CA PHE A 8 -5.99 -28.19 13.94
C PHE A 8 -4.77 -27.31 14.20
N PHE A 9 -4.25 -26.67 13.15
CA PHE A 9 -3.30 -25.58 13.31
C PHE A 9 -4.06 -24.36 13.86
N LEU A 10 -3.97 -24.13 15.18
CA LEU A 10 -4.37 -22.87 15.79
C LEU A 10 -3.30 -21.82 15.50
N THR A 11 -3.38 -21.14 14.36
CA THR A 11 -2.60 -19.92 14.15
C THR A 11 -3.24 -18.80 14.98
N ALA A 12 -2.58 -18.39 16.06
CA ALA A 12 -2.94 -17.15 16.75
C ALA A 12 -2.59 -15.98 15.79
N ALA A 13 -3.59 -15.45 15.11
CA ALA A 13 -3.42 -14.25 14.30
C ALA A 13 -3.40 -13.02 15.23
N VAL A 14 -2.27 -12.32 15.29
CA VAL A 14 -2.23 -10.97 15.84
C VAL A 14 -2.82 -10.06 14.77
N THR A 15 -4.09 -9.66 14.91
CA THR A 15 -4.66 -8.63 14.05
C THR A 15 -4.25 -7.27 14.60
N GLY A 16 -3.35 -6.58 13.88
CA GLY A 16 -3.14 -5.15 14.09
C GLY A 16 -4.47 -4.42 13.87
N GLN A 17 -4.73 -3.37 14.65
CA GLN A 17 -5.98 -2.60 14.56
C GLN A 17 -6.13 -1.89 13.20
N VAL A 18 -5.05 -1.80 12.41
CA VAL A 18 -5.00 -1.17 11.09
C VAL A 18 -4.28 -2.11 10.11
N ALA A 19 -4.82 -2.25 8.91
CA ALA A 19 -4.17 -2.97 7.81
C ALA A 19 -4.20 -2.15 6.51
N LEU A 20 -3.07 -2.13 5.80
CA LEU A 20 -2.90 -1.49 4.50
C LEU A 20 -2.79 -2.55 3.41
N GLU A 21 -3.53 -2.36 2.31
CA GLU A 21 -3.51 -3.25 1.16
C GLU A 21 -3.24 -2.47 -0.12
N GLN A 22 -2.15 -2.80 -0.81
CA GLN A 22 -1.88 -2.36 -2.17
C GLN A 22 -2.57 -3.30 -3.16
N HIS A 23 -3.39 -2.74 -4.04
CA HIS A 23 -4.24 -3.52 -4.97
C HIS A 23 -3.44 -4.10 -6.15
N ILE A 24 -2.47 -3.35 -6.67
CA ILE A 24 -1.61 -3.79 -7.78
C ILE A 24 -0.25 -4.17 -7.19
N ARG A 25 0.08 -5.46 -7.25
CA ARG A 25 1.36 -6.00 -6.74
C ARG A 25 2.39 -6.26 -7.83
N GLU A 26 1.90 -6.54 -9.04
CA GLU A 26 2.72 -6.80 -10.21
C GLU A 26 2.03 -6.18 -11.43
N LEU A 27 2.82 -5.55 -12.29
CA LEU A 27 2.33 -4.85 -13.46
C LEU A 27 3.39 -4.83 -14.56
N ALA A 28 2.95 -5.08 -15.78
CA ALA A 28 3.73 -4.85 -16.98
C ALA A 28 3.03 -3.78 -17.83
N VAL A 29 3.66 -2.62 -18.00
CA VAL A 29 3.18 -1.50 -18.82
C VAL A 29 4.25 -1.12 -19.84
N ARG A 30 3.83 -0.43 -20.91
CA ARG A 30 4.78 0.11 -21.89
C ARG A 30 5.30 1.46 -21.40
N GLU A 31 6.49 1.83 -21.84
CA GLU A 31 7.03 3.15 -21.56
C GLU A 31 6.09 4.24 -22.08
N GLY A 32 5.79 5.22 -21.23
CA GLY A 32 4.86 6.32 -21.53
C GLY A 32 3.40 6.05 -21.18
N ASP A 33 3.01 4.81 -20.89
CA ASP A 33 1.67 4.53 -20.37
C ASP A 33 1.53 5.00 -18.92
N GLY A 34 0.41 5.64 -18.61
CA GLY A 34 0.05 5.97 -17.24
C GLY A 34 -0.47 4.75 -16.48
N VAL A 35 -0.03 4.59 -15.24
CA VAL A 35 -0.58 3.65 -14.27
C VAL A 35 -1.06 4.42 -13.05
N THR A 36 -2.11 3.93 -12.40
CA THR A 36 -2.51 4.39 -11.06
C THR A 36 -2.32 3.27 -10.07
N PHE A 37 -1.52 3.51 -9.03
CA PHE A 37 -1.44 2.60 -7.89
C PHE A 37 -2.49 2.99 -6.85
N GLN A 38 -3.00 1.99 -6.12
CA GLN A 38 -4.01 2.19 -5.08
C GLN A 38 -3.65 1.43 -3.82
N CYS A 39 -3.72 2.13 -2.69
CA CYS A 39 -3.64 1.58 -1.35
C CYS A 39 -4.98 1.81 -0.62
N SER A 40 -5.49 0.78 0.07
CA SER A 40 -6.66 0.90 0.94
C SER A 40 -6.32 0.59 2.39
N MET A 41 -7.01 1.24 3.33
CA MET A 41 -6.87 1.02 4.77
C MET A 41 -8.14 0.37 5.32
N SER A 42 -7.96 -0.59 6.22
CA SER A 42 -9.03 -1.18 7.02
C SER A 42 -8.69 -1.09 8.51
N GLY A 43 -9.73 -1.06 9.35
CA GLY A 43 -9.60 -1.02 10.80
C GLY A 43 -9.50 0.38 11.43
N ASP A 44 -9.27 1.42 10.63
CA ASP A 44 -9.31 2.83 11.05
C ASP A 44 -9.53 3.77 9.83
N SER A 45 -9.51 5.08 10.05
CA SER A 45 -9.59 6.12 9.03
C SER A 45 -8.22 6.67 8.65
N MET A 46 -7.92 6.72 7.35
CA MET A 46 -6.68 7.35 6.83
C MET A 46 -6.56 8.82 7.23
N SER A 47 -7.68 9.52 7.50
CA SER A 47 -7.65 10.92 7.93
C SER A 47 -6.89 11.16 9.24
N SER A 48 -6.74 10.10 10.05
CA SER A 48 -6.04 10.15 11.34
C SER A 48 -4.53 9.94 11.21
N TYR A 49 -4.02 9.70 10.00
CA TYR A 49 -2.64 9.29 9.75
C TYR A 49 -1.99 10.12 8.64
N TYR A 50 -0.67 10.28 8.73
CA TYR A 50 0.12 10.67 7.57
C TYR A 50 0.27 9.47 6.64
N MET A 51 -0.15 9.64 5.39
CA MET A 51 -0.07 8.61 4.37
C MET A 51 1.10 8.89 3.44
N PHE A 52 1.85 7.84 3.09
CA PHE A 52 3.03 7.92 2.24
C PHE A 52 2.98 6.89 1.14
N TRP A 53 3.43 7.30 -0.05
CA TRP A 53 3.89 6.36 -1.06
C TRP A 53 5.40 6.31 -1.01
N CYS A 54 5.96 5.10 -1.03
CA CYS A 54 7.39 4.88 -1.00
C CYS A 54 7.78 3.98 -2.16
N TRP A 55 8.96 4.24 -2.71
CA TRP A 55 9.62 3.39 -3.69
C TRP A 55 10.83 2.73 -3.03
N GLN A 56 11.00 1.44 -3.28
CA GLN A 56 12.23 0.74 -2.95
C GLN A 56 13.01 0.54 -4.24
N GLY A 57 14.15 1.23 -4.35
CA GLY A 57 14.99 1.11 -5.53
C GLY A 57 15.65 -0.27 -5.65
N PRO A 58 16.29 -0.59 -6.79
CA PRO A 58 16.94 -1.89 -7.03
C PRO A 58 18.01 -2.26 -5.98
N ARG A 59 18.55 -1.26 -5.27
CA ARG A 59 19.56 -1.40 -4.23
C ARG A 59 18.99 -1.45 -2.81
N GLY A 60 17.67 -1.49 -2.66
CA GLY A 60 16.97 -1.67 -1.39
C GLY A 60 16.77 -0.42 -0.53
N PHE A 61 17.24 0.76 -0.98
CA PHE A 61 16.97 2.02 -0.27
C PHE A 61 15.51 2.41 -0.45
N LEU A 62 14.85 2.76 0.66
CA LEU A 62 13.47 3.23 0.68
C LEU A 62 13.48 4.75 0.51
N GLU A 63 12.89 5.21 -0.59
CA GLU A 63 12.66 6.62 -0.87
C GLU A 63 11.18 6.91 -0.77
N TRP A 64 10.82 8.00 -0.09
CA TRP A 64 9.43 8.44 -0.05
C TRP A 64 9.14 9.25 -1.34
N ILE A 65 8.11 8.85 -2.07
CA ILE A 65 7.66 9.50 -3.31
C ILE A 65 6.82 10.73 -2.95
N CYS A 66 5.87 10.56 -2.05
CA CYS A 66 5.03 11.64 -1.55
C CYS A 66 4.47 11.36 -0.15
N GLN A 67 4.11 12.43 0.55
CA GLN A 67 3.32 12.45 1.77
C GLN A 67 1.99 13.17 1.47
N GLY A 68 0.88 12.44 1.51
CA GLY A 68 -0.40 12.95 1.07
C GLY A 68 -0.39 13.39 -0.39
N GLU A 69 -1.13 14.46 -0.72
CA GLU A 69 -1.38 14.86 -2.11
C GLU A 69 -0.33 15.82 -2.69
N ASN A 70 0.26 16.67 -1.86
CA ASN A 70 0.98 17.87 -2.31
C ASN A 70 2.45 17.95 -1.86
N ALA A 71 2.92 17.04 -1.03
CA ALA A 71 4.33 17.00 -0.61
C ALA A 71 5.03 15.84 -1.31
N TYR A 72 5.93 16.14 -2.24
CA TYR A 72 6.69 15.16 -3.02
C TYR A 72 8.15 15.11 -2.58
N GLY A 73 8.73 13.93 -2.66
CA GLY A 73 10.15 13.71 -2.49
C GLY A 73 10.96 14.41 -3.58
N GLU A 74 12.24 14.64 -3.29
CA GLU A 74 13.17 15.22 -4.26
C GLU A 74 13.20 14.37 -5.53
N GLY A 75 13.04 15.01 -6.69
CA GLY A 75 13.03 14.33 -8.00
C GLY A 75 11.70 13.64 -8.38
N PHE A 76 10.71 13.56 -7.48
CA PHE A 76 9.40 12.95 -7.79
C PHE A 76 8.33 13.97 -8.20
N GLN A 77 8.53 15.25 -7.88
CA GLN A 77 7.59 16.30 -8.24
C GLN A 77 7.43 16.44 -9.76
N GLY A 78 6.18 16.47 -10.24
CA GLY A 78 5.86 16.58 -11.67
C GLY A 78 5.85 15.25 -12.43
N HIS A 79 6.29 14.15 -11.80
CA HIS A 79 6.24 12.81 -12.39
C HIS A 79 5.06 11.95 -11.88
N PHE A 80 4.53 12.29 -10.70
CA PHE A 80 3.46 11.54 -10.03
C PHE A 80 2.30 12.45 -9.62
N LYS A 81 1.11 11.86 -9.43
CA LYS A 81 -0.06 12.57 -8.93
C LYS A 81 -0.78 11.76 -7.86
N ALA A 82 -0.61 12.17 -6.61
CA ALA A 82 -1.26 11.55 -5.47
C ALA A 82 -2.66 12.13 -5.18
N SER A 83 -3.57 11.30 -4.65
CA SER A 83 -4.93 11.69 -4.20
C SER A 83 -5.32 10.88 -2.95
N VAL A 84 -5.69 11.56 -1.86
CA VAL A 84 -6.09 10.94 -0.59
C VAL A 84 -7.60 11.04 -0.42
N GLU A 85 -8.28 9.93 -0.68
CA GLU A 85 -9.73 9.81 -0.57
C GLU A 85 -10.10 9.21 0.78
N SER A 86 -10.01 10.05 1.82
CA SER A 86 -10.19 9.63 3.22
C SER A 86 -11.57 9.01 3.49
N SER A 87 -12.62 9.51 2.84
CA SER A 87 -13.99 8.95 2.98
C SER A 87 -14.11 7.51 2.46
N GLN A 88 -13.17 7.10 1.62
CA GLN A 88 -13.11 5.76 1.03
C GLN A 88 -11.91 4.96 1.57
N ASN A 89 -11.17 5.53 2.54
CA ASN A 89 -9.93 4.97 3.06
C ASN A 89 -9.00 4.52 1.93
N ARG A 90 -8.80 5.40 0.94
CA ARG A 90 -8.02 5.11 -0.25
C ARG A 90 -6.97 6.18 -0.50
N PHE A 91 -5.79 5.75 -0.91
CA PHE A 91 -4.70 6.62 -1.34
C PHE A 91 -4.18 6.15 -2.71
N THR A 92 -4.21 7.03 -3.71
CA THR A 92 -3.71 6.72 -5.05
C THR A 92 -2.42 7.49 -5.37
N LEU A 93 -1.63 6.94 -6.30
CA LEU A 93 -0.43 7.55 -6.87
C LEU A 93 -0.46 7.46 -8.39
#